data_AF-A0A349H0C2-F1
#
_entry.id   AF-A0A349H0C2-F1
#
_cell.length_a   1.000
_cell.length_b   1.000
_cell.length_c   1.000
_cell.angle_alpha   90.00
_cell.angle_beta   90.00
_cell.angle_gamma   90.00
#
_symmetry.space_group_name_H-M   'P 1'
#
loop_
_entity.id
_entity.type
_entity.pdbx_description
1 polymer ?
#
loop_
_entity_poly.entity_id
_entity_poly.type
_entity_poly.pdbx_seq_one_letter_code
_entity_poly.pdbx_strand_id
1 'polypeptide(L)'
;MQYALLVAGQADERHERTLSPIHLIKYLYLVDLDHSRFHDGQTFTGLDWKFHHFGPWSTVAYQQIDPALSALGARKSKTQSQYGEQDWVRWSFSAERDQVDHVGQGLPLEIRKAIEHYVGKYHNNTTAMLHDIYATPPMLKAAPGEELDFSVMIKPPIQRPSKPYIPYLDRLSAAQRTALKKKIMVMRERFGDRMAKSGRTVRTESGNYDAVYEDGVKWLDSLAGEPFPEGEVTVHFADDVWKSSARSGDD
;
A
#
# COMPACT_ATOMS: atom_id res chain seq x y z
N MET A 1 -14.52 0.37 -10.59
CA MET A 1 -14.10 -1.00 -11.01
C MET A 1 -13.69 -1.05 -12.47
N GLN A 2 -14.57 -0.67 -13.42
CA GLN A 2 -14.24 -0.65 -14.86
C GLN A 2 -12.95 0.13 -15.15
N TYR A 3 -12.84 1.34 -14.58
CA TYR A 3 -11.65 2.16 -14.74
C TYR A 3 -10.36 1.48 -14.24
N ALA A 4 -10.40 0.76 -13.12
CA ALA A 4 -9.23 0.04 -12.61
C ALA A 4 -8.78 -1.08 -13.57
N LEU A 5 -9.71 -1.81 -14.18
CA LEU A 5 -9.39 -2.83 -15.18
C LEU A 5 -8.84 -2.21 -16.47
N LEU A 6 -9.38 -1.06 -16.89
CA LEU A 6 -8.89 -0.31 -18.04
C LEU A 6 -7.45 0.16 -17.85
N VAL A 7 -7.13 0.73 -16.68
CA VAL A 7 -5.76 1.13 -16.32
C VAL A 7 -4.83 -0.08 -16.33
N ALA A 8 -5.22 -1.20 -15.71
CA ALA A 8 -4.41 -2.43 -15.74
C ALA A 8 -4.20 -2.93 -17.18
N GLY A 9 -5.23 -2.81 -18.04
CA GLY A 9 -5.18 -3.18 -19.45
C GLY A 9 -4.15 -2.41 -20.28
N GLN A 10 -3.63 -1.28 -19.78
CA GLN A 10 -2.56 -0.49 -20.42
C GLN A 10 -1.14 -0.98 -20.08
N ALA A 11 -0.98 -1.91 -19.12
CA ALA A 11 0.34 -2.42 -18.73
C ALA A 11 1.04 -3.12 -19.91
N ASP A 12 2.36 -3.01 -20.02
CA ASP A 12 3.10 -3.65 -21.11
C ASP A 12 3.06 -5.18 -21.00
N GLU A 13 3.19 -5.70 -19.78
CA GLU A 13 3.27 -7.14 -19.54
C GLU A 13 1.89 -7.80 -19.42
N ARG A 14 1.68 -8.89 -20.17
CA ARG A 14 0.37 -9.56 -20.28
C ARG A 14 -0.21 -10.00 -18.94
N HIS A 15 0.63 -10.39 -17.98
CA HIS A 15 0.19 -10.88 -16.69
C HIS A 15 -0.22 -9.76 -15.73
N GLU A 16 0.26 -8.53 -15.94
CA GLU A 16 -0.13 -7.32 -15.20
C GLU A 16 -1.47 -6.75 -15.71
N ARG A 17 -1.86 -7.09 -16.95
CA ARG A 17 -3.16 -6.71 -17.54
C ARG A 17 -4.38 -7.43 -16.96
N THR A 18 -4.18 -8.28 -15.96
CA THR A 18 -5.25 -9.09 -15.38
C THR A 18 -5.46 -8.78 -13.91
N LEU A 19 -6.72 -8.61 -13.52
CA LEU A 19 -7.10 -8.39 -12.13
C LEU A 19 -8.03 -9.51 -11.66
N SER A 20 -7.82 -10.00 -10.44
CA SER A 20 -8.81 -10.84 -9.76
C SER A 20 -9.83 -10.01 -8.97
N PRO A 21 -10.94 -10.64 -8.55
CA PRO A 21 -11.90 -10.01 -7.66
C PRO A 21 -11.27 -9.37 -6.41
N ILE A 22 -10.25 -10.00 -5.81
CA ILE A 22 -9.57 -9.43 -4.64
C ILE A 22 -8.91 -8.09 -4.96
N HIS A 23 -8.21 -7.95 -6.11
CA HIS A 23 -7.59 -6.70 -6.52
C HIS A 23 -8.62 -5.58 -6.70
N LEU A 24 -9.73 -5.88 -7.39
CA LEU A 24 -10.79 -4.89 -7.63
C LEU A 24 -11.41 -4.37 -6.34
N ILE A 25 -11.68 -5.27 -5.39
CA ILE A 25 -12.23 -4.90 -4.07
C ILE A 25 -11.19 -4.09 -3.28
N LYS A 26 -9.93 -4.54 -3.25
CA LYS A 26 -8.88 -3.86 -2.50
C LYS A 26 -8.55 -2.48 -3.06
N TYR A 27 -8.59 -2.29 -4.37
CA TYR A 27 -8.42 -0.97 -4.97
C TYR A 27 -9.56 -0.03 -4.63
N LEU A 28 -10.81 -0.51 -4.57
CA LEU A 28 -11.93 0.33 -4.10
C LEU A 28 -11.75 0.74 -2.64
N TYR A 29 -11.37 -0.21 -1.77
CA TYR A 29 -11.07 0.10 -0.37
C TYR A 29 -9.99 1.18 -0.25
N LEU A 30 -8.89 1.04 -0.99
CA LEU A 30 -7.79 1.99 -0.94
C LEU A 30 -8.18 3.38 -1.47
N VAL A 31 -9.04 3.43 -2.50
CA VAL A 31 -9.63 4.69 -3.00
C VAL A 31 -10.52 5.35 -1.94
N ASP A 32 -11.37 4.58 -1.26
CA ASP A 32 -12.19 5.09 -0.17
C ASP A 32 -11.34 5.57 1.01
N LEU A 33 -10.26 4.86 1.30
CA LEU A 33 -9.29 5.24 2.32
C LEU A 33 -8.65 6.59 1.98
N ASP A 34 -8.21 6.79 0.73
CA ASP A 34 -7.62 8.06 0.30
C ASP A 34 -8.64 9.20 0.25
N HIS A 35 -9.87 8.93 -0.21
CA HIS A 35 -10.95 9.93 -0.22
C HIS A 35 -11.30 10.40 1.20
N SER A 36 -11.49 9.45 2.13
CA SER A 36 -11.88 9.74 3.52
C SER A 36 -10.92 10.65 4.27
N ARG A 37 -9.62 10.62 3.92
CA ARG A 37 -8.59 11.49 4.51
C ARG A 37 -8.85 12.98 4.30
N PHE A 38 -9.56 13.34 3.23
CA PHE A 38 -9.81 14.72 2.83
C PHE A 38 -11.29 15.11 2.93
N HIS A 39 -12.16 14.17 3.29
CA HIS A 39 -13.62 14.32 3.30
C HIS A 39 -14.22 13.91 4.64
N ASP A 40 -13.58 14.31 5.74
CA ASP A 40 -14.09 14.11 7.11
C ASP A 40 -14.49 12.66 7.43
N GLY A 41 -13.69 11.70 6.95
CA GLY A 41 -13.95 10.27 7.16
C GLY A 41 -14.98 9.65 6.20
N GLN A 42 -15.57 10.41 5.29
CA GLN A 42 -16.55 9.90 4.32
C GLN A 42 -15.86 9.15 3.16
N THR A 43 -16.37 7.97 2.84
CA THR A 43 -15.90 7.17 1.70
C THR A 43 -16.49 7.70 0.39
N PHE A 44 -15.80 7.46 -0.72
CA PHE A 44 -16.28 7.88 -2.05
C PHE A 44 -17.44 7.00 -2.52
N THR A 45 -17.33 5.70 -2.26
CA THR A 45 -18.30 4.71 -2.73
C THR A 45 -19.52 4.56 -1.83
N GLY A 46 -19.43 5.00 -0.56
CA GLY A 46 -20.47 4.75 0.45
C GLY A 46 -20.65 3.27 0.82
N LEU A 47 -19.68 2.41 0.49
CA LEU A 47 -19.77 0.98 0.77
C LEU A 47 -19.50 0.66 2.24
N ASP A 48 -20.24 -0.32 2.75
CA ASP A 48 -19.99 -0.91 4.06
C ASP A 48 -18.80 -1.87 3.97
N TRP A 49 -17.72 -1.50 4.66
CA TRP A 49 -16.48 -2.27 4.71
C TRP A 49 -16.37 -3.01 6.04
N LYS A 50 -16.10 -4.32 5.99
CA LYS A 50 -15.86 -5.16 7.16
C LYS A 50 -14.48 -5.80 7.12
N PHE A 51 -13.84 -5.97 8.27
CA PHE A 51 -12.63 -6.78 8.35
C PHE A 51 -13.03 -8.26 8.19
N HIS A 52 -12.63 -8.88 7.08
CA HIS A 52 -12.79 -10.32 6.86
C HIS A 52 -11.43 -11.02 6.71
N HIS A 53 -11.43 -12.34 6.55
CA HIS A 53 -10.25 -13.21 6.47
C HIS A 53 -9.07 -12.67 5.63
N PHE A 54 -9.36 -12.01 4.50
CA PHE A 54 -8.34 -11.44 3.61
C PHE A 54 -8.36 -9.91 3.60
N GLY A 55 -8.66 -9.30 4.75
CA GLY A 55 -8.73 -7.86 4.96
C GLY A 55 -10.11 -7.25 4.66
N PRO A 56 -10.18 -5.98 4.21
CA PRO A 56 -11.42 -5.23 4.04
C PRO A 56 -12.31 -5.85 2.96
N TRP A 57 -13.56 -6.13 3.28
CA TRP A 57 -14.50 -6.77 2.38
C TRP A 57 -15.83 -6.03 2.34
N SER A 58 -16.41 -5.96 1.15
CA SER A 58 -17.78 -5.49 0.94
C SER A 58 -18.50 -6.46 0.01
N THR A 59 -19.59 -7.05 0.50
CA THR A 59 -20.43 -7.96 -0.29
C THR A 59 -21.05 -7.24 -1.48
N VAL A 60 -21.45 -5.98 -1.31
CA VAL A 60 -21.98 -5.14 -2.38
C VAL A 60 -20.91 -4.93 -3.46
N ALA A 61 -19.68 -4.59 -3.08
CA ALA A 61 -18.58 -4.49 -4.04
C ALA A 61 -18.37 -5.80 -4.80
N TYR A 62 -18.33 -6.94 -4.10
CA TYR A 62 -18.15 -8.24 -4.75
C TYR A 62 -19.25 -8.53 -5.78
N GLN A 63 -20.52 -8.30 -5.42
CA GLN A 63 -21.67 -8.53 -6.30
C GLN A 63 -21.67 -7.61 -7.53
N GLN A 64 -21.04 -6.44 -7.46
CA GLN A 64 -20.95 -5.49 -8.57
C GLN A 64 -19.83 -5.81 -9.58
N ILE A 65 -18.90 -6.71 -9.25
CA ILE A 65 -17.76 -7.02 -10.15
C ILE A 65 -18.24 -7.59 -11.48
N ASP A 66 -19.04 -8.66 -11.44
CA ASP A 66 -19.53 -9.32 -12.67
C ASP A 66 -20.36 -8.35 -13.53
N PRO A 67 -21.41 -7.68 -13.02
CA PRO A 67 -22.18 -6.71 -13.80
C PRO A 67 -21.33 -5.57 -14.39
N ALA A 68 -20.45 -4.96 -13.58
CA ALA A 68 -19.64 -3.83 -14.03
C ALA A 68 -18.65 -4.24 -15.12
N LEU A 69 -17.99 -5.39 -14.99
CA LEU A 69 -16.99 -5.83 -15.95
C LEU A 69 -17.59 -6.48 -17.19
N SER A 70 -18.74 -7.15 -17.06
CA SER A 70 -19.51 -7.62 -18.22
C SER A 70 -20.04 -6.45 -19.06
N ALA A 71 -20.51 -5.37 -18.43
CA ALA A 71 -20.94 -4.16 -19.15
C ALA A 71 -19.79 -3.49 -19.92
N LEU A 72 -18.54 -3.66 -19.47
CA LEU A 72 -17.35 -3.21 -20.19
C LEU A 72 -16.97 -4.14 -21.35
N GLY A 73 -17.50 -5.36 -21.43
CA GLY A 73 -17.07 -6.39 -22.37
C GLY A 73 -15.75 -7.07 -21.96
N ALA A 74 -15.42 -7.06 -20.66
CA ALA A 74 -14.21 -7.71 -20.17
C ALA A 74 -14.26 -9.23 -20.27
N ARG A 75 -13.10 -9.84 -20.53
CA ARG A 75 -12.95 -11.29 -20.60
C ARG A 75 -12.77 -11.86 -19.20
N LYS A 76 -13.65 -12.78 -18.80
CA LYS A 76 -13.51 -13.60 -17.59
C LYS A 76 -12.82 -14.91 -17.94
N SER A 77 -11.71 -15.20 -17.25
CA SER A 77 -11.00 -16.48 -17.33
C SER A 77 -11.13 -17.20 -16.00
N LYS A 78 -11.46 -18.50 -16.05
CA LYS A 78 -11.48 -19.39 -14.88
C LYS A 78 -10.42 -20.46 -15.09
N THR A 79 -9.57 -20.66 -14.10
CA THR A 79 -8.57 -21.73 -14.09
C THR A 79 -8.83 -22.63 -12.90
N GLN A 80 -8.93 -23.94 -13.12
CA GLN A 80 -9.06 -24.90 -12.02
C GLN A 80 -7.79 -24.89 -11.17
N SER A 81 -7.98 -24.82 -9.85
CA SER A 81 -6.89 -24.93 -8.88
C SER A 81 -6.41 -26.38 -8.80
N GLN A 82 -5.09 -26.56 -8.75
CA GLN A 82 -4.46 -27.87 -8.56
C GLN A 82 -4.46 -28.31 -7.08
N TYR A 83 -4.86 -27.42 -6.15
CA TYR A 83 -4.76 -27.60 -4.70
C TYR A 83 -6.12 -27.54 -3.97
N GLY A 84 -7.25 -27.64 -4.67
CA GLY A 84 -8.60 -27.70 -4.08
C GLY A 84 -9.60 -26.65 -4.59
N GLU A 85 -10.89 -26.84 -4.23
CA GLU A 85 -12.18 -26.38 -4.81
C GLU A 85 -12.38 -24.94 -5.32
N GLN A 86 -11.41 -24.03 -5.22
CA GLN A 86 -11.57 -22.64 -5.66
C GLN A 86 -10.96 -22.38 -7.04
N ASP A 87 -11.82 -22.18 -8.03
CA ASP A 87 -11.44 -21.68 -9.35
C ASP A 87 -10.79 -20.29 -9.25
N TRP A 88 -9.64 -20.12 -9.88
CA TRP A 88 -8.97 -18.83 -10.00
C TRP A 88 -9.69 -18.00 -11.06
N VAL A 89 -10.44 -16.98 -10.62
CA VAL A 89 -11.09 -16.02 -11.51
C VAL A 89 -10.15 -14.84 -11.79
N ARG A 90 -9.93 -14.56 -13.07
CA ARG A 90 -9.20 -13.38 -13.56
C ARG A 90 -10.00 -12.66 -14.63
N TRP A 91 -9.96 -11.34 -14.59
CA TRP A 91 -10.55 -10.44 -15.57
C TRP A 91 -9.45 -9.76 -16.36
N SER A 92 -9.64 -9.63 -17.66
CA SER A 92 -8.75 -8.86 -18.52
C SER A 92 -9.54 -8.04 -19.52
N PHE A 93 -8.94 -6.92 -19.90
CA PHE A 93 -9.43 -6.06 -20.97
C PHE A 93 -8.22 -5.45 -21.67
N SER A 94 -8.20 -5.47 -23.01
CA SER A 94 -7.16 -4.78 -23.77
C SER A 94 -7.66 -3.36 -24.04
N ALA A 95 -7.19 -2.41 -23.24
CA ALA A 95 -7.69 -1.04 -23.29
C ALA A 95 -6.90 -0.20 -24.30
N GLU A 96 -7.62 0.52 -25.16
CA GLU A 96 -7.04 1.63 -25.91
C GLU A 96 -7.04 2.90 -25.05
N ARG A 97 -6.11 3.83 -25.32
CA ARG A 97 -5.96 5.08 -24.55
C ARG A 97 -7.28 5.86 -24.47
N ASP A 98 -7.98 5.97 -25.60
CA ASP A 98 -9.24 6.72 -25.70
C ASP A 98 -10.35 6.14 -24.81
N GLN A 99 -10.39 4.81 -24.62
CA GLN A 99 -11.37 4.16 -23.74
C GLN A 99 -11.09 4.47 -22.27
N VAL A 100 -9.80 4.49 -21.89
CA VAL A 100 -9.38 4.85 -20.54
C VAL A 100 -9.74 6.30 -20.26
N ASP A 101 -9.46 7.20 -21.19
CA ASP A 101 -9.78 8.62 -21.05
C ASP A 101 -11.29 8.85 -20.97
N HIS A 102 -12.09 8.18 -21.83
CA HIS A 102 -13.55 8.31 -21.83
C HIS A 102 -14.19 7.87 -20.50
N VAL A 103 -13.84 6.70 -19.98
CA VAL A 103 -14.36 6.23 -18.68
C VAL A 103 -13.81 7.07 -17.52
N GLY A 104 -12.54 7.50 -17.63
CA GLY A 104 -11.88 8.32 -16.63
C GLY A 104 -12.48 9.73 -16.48
N GLN A 105 -13.03 10.31 -17.55
CA GLN A 105 -13.71 11.61 -17.51
C GLN A 105 -14.97 11.62 -16.63
N GLY A 106 -15.59 10.46 -16.41
CA GLY A 106 -16.73 10.30 -15.51
C GLY A 106 -16.36 10.29 -14.02
N LEU A 107 -15.07 10.27 -13.67
CA LEU A 107 -14.59 10.20 -12.29
C LEU A 107 -13.91 11.50 -11.86
N PRO A 108 -14.04 11.91 -10.58
CA PRO A 108 -13.23 13.00 -10.04
C PRO A 108 -11.73 12.72 -10.20
N LEU A 109 -10.95 13.79 -10.42
CA LEU A 109 -9.51 13.69 -10.68
C LEU A 109 -8.75 12.94 -9.57
N GLU A 110 -9.15 13.15 -8.32
CA GLU A 110 -8.57 12.47 -7.15
C GLU A 110 -8.78 10.96 -7.19
N ILE A 111 -9.99 10.51 -7.52
CA ILE A 111 -10.35 9.10 -7.64
C ILE A 111 -9.57 8.45 -8.78
N ARG A 112 -9.50 9.17 -9.92
CA ARG A 112 -8.72 8.72 -11.07
C ARG A 112 -7.26 8.47 -10.71
N LYS A 113 -6.61 9.47 -10.11
CA LYS A 113 -5.21 9.39 -9.70
C LYS A 113 -4.96 8.32 -8.64
N ALA A 114 -5.88 8.14 -7.69
CA ALA A 114 -5.78 7.10 -6.68
C ALA A 114 -5.83 5.70 -7.32
N ILE A 115 -6.77 5.47 -8.25
CA ILE A 115 -6.86 4.21 -8.98
C ILE A 115 -5.60 3.96 -9.81
N GLU A 116 -5.14 4.94 -10.59
CA GLU A 116 -3.90 4.85 -11.37
C GLU A 116 -2.69 4.51 -10.48
N HIS A 117 -2.60 5.18 -9.33
CA HIS A 117 -1.53 4.95 -8.36
C HIS A 117 -1.54 3.53 -7.82
N TYR A 118 -2.69 3.01 -7.35
CA TYR A 118 -2.73 1.68 -6.73
C TYR A 118 -2.63 0.54 -7.74
N VAL A 119 -3.21 0.69 -8.92
CA VAL A 119 -3.05 -0.27 -10.02
C VAL A 119 -1.58 -0.32 -10.44
N GLY A 120 -0.92 0.83 -10.63
CA GLY A 120 0.51 0.87 -10.98
C GLY A 120 1.47 0.52 -9.83
N LYS A 121 1.05 0.68 -8.57
CA LYS A 121 1.89 0.30 -7.42
C LYS A 121 1.91 -1.21 -7.22
N TYR A 122 0.73 -1.84 -7.28
CA TYR A 122 0.59 -3.25 -6.90
C TYR A 122 0.47 -4.18 -8.10
N HIS A 123 -0.02 -3.73 -9.25
CA HIS A 123 -0.32 -4.57 -10.41
C HIS A 123 -1.11 -5.84 -10.02
N ASN A 124 -0.45 -6.99 -10.01
CA ASN A 124 -0.98 -8.30 -9.63
C ASN A 124 -0.35 -8.87 -8.34
N ASN A 125 0.48 -8.08 -7.65
CA ASN A 125 1.13 -8.44 -6.39
C ASN A 125 0.15 -8.30 -5.22
N THR A 126 -0.66 -9.33 -5.04
CA THR A 126 -1.64 -9.39 -3.94
C THR A 126 -0.97 -9.34 -2.57
N THR A 127 0.20 -9.96 -2.39
CA THR A 127 0.88 -10.04 -1.08
C THR A 127 1.31 -8.65 -0.60
N ALA A 128 1.98 -7.87 -1.44
CA ALA A 128 2.41 -6.51 -1.09
C ALA A 128 1.20 -5.59 -0.85
N MET A 129 0.14 -5.74 -1.65
CA MET A 129 -1.10 -4.99 -1.47
C MET A 129 -1.78 -5.31 -0.13
N LEU A 130 -1.89 -6.59 0.23
CA LEU A 130 -2.50 -6.99 1.49
C LEU A 130 -1.68 -6.52 2.68
N HIS A 131 -0.35 -6.66 2.63
CA HIS A 131 0.55 -6.15 3.68
C HIS A 131 0.26 -4.68 4.01
N ASP A 132 0.23 -3.82 2.99
CA ASP A 132 -0.04 -2.40 3.18
C ASP A 132 -1.45 -2.12 3.69
N ILE A 133 -2.44 -2.89 3.24
CA ILE A 133 -3.82 -2.78 3.71
C ILE A 133 -3.95 -3.13 5.20
N TYR A 134 -3.28 -4.19 5.66
CA TYR A 134 -3.31 -4.58 7.07
C TYR A 134 -2.67 -3.51 7.98
N ALA A 135 -1.76 -2.70 7.45
CA ALA A 135 -1.14 -1.58 8.16
C ALA A 135 -2.00 -0.29 8.14
N THR A 136 -3.18 -0.30 7.54
CA THR A 136 -4.04 0.90 7.49
C THR A 136 -4.75 1.16 8.83
N PRO A 137 -4.96 2.42 9.24
CA PRO A 137 -5.59 2.73 10.52
C PRO A 137 -6.97 2.06 10.76
N PRO A 138 -7.90 1.99 9.79
CA PRO A 138 -9.17 1.30 10.00
C PRO A 138 -8.98 -0.20 10.27
N MET A 139 -8.00 -0.84 9.61
CA MET A 139 -7.69 -2.27 9.77
C MET A 139 -6.97 -2.60 11.07
N LEU A 140 -6.17 -1.66 11.59
CA LEU A 140 -5.48 -1.83 12.87
C LEU A 140 -6.43 -1.71 14.06
N LYS A 141 -7.51 -0.93 13.92
CA LYS A 141 -8.48 -0.66 14.98
C LYS A 141 -9.68 -1.62 15.00
N ALA A 142 -9.86 -2.40 13.94
CA ALA A 142 -10.94 -3.37 13.83
C ALA A 142 -10.46 -4.80 14.16
N ALA A 143 -11.36 -5.60 14.71
CA ALA A 143 -11.24 -7.06 14.79
C ALA A 143 -11.97 -7.75 13.62
N PRO A 144 -11.63 -9.00 13.29
CA PRO A 144 -12.35 -9.78 12.28
C PRO A 144 -13.87 -9.79 12.55
N GLY A 145 -14.66 -9.51 11.52
CA GLY A 145 -16.11 -9.38 11.57
C GLY A 145 -16.62 -7.95 11.80
N GLU A 146 -15.79 -7.04 12.31
CA GLU A 146 -16.18 -5.66 12.63
C GLU A 146 -16.21 -4.76 11.39
N GLU A 147 -16.99 -3.69 11.48
CA GLU A 147 -17.03 -2.62 10.48
C GLU A 147 -15.79 -1.73 10.58
N LEU A 148 -15.30 -1.27 9.43
CA LEU A 148 -14.13 -0.42 9.36
C LEU A 148 -14.54 1.04 9.51
N ASP A 149 -14.05 1.66 10.58
CA ASP A 149 -14.25 3.08 10.82
C ASP A 149 -13.23 3.92 10.04
N PHE A 150 -13.72 4.76 9.12
CA PHE A 150 -12.89 5.68 8.33
C PHE A 150 -12.73 7.07 8.99
N SER A 151 -13.47 7.37 10.06
CA SER A 151 -13.31 8.63 10.80
C SER A 151 -11.90 8.78 11.41
N VAL A 152 -11.22 7.65 11.64
CA VAL A 152 -9.83 7.59 12.11
C VAL A 152 -8.82 8.13 11.10
N MET A 153 -9.23 8.36 9.84
CA MET A 153 -8.40 8.90 8.78
C MET A 153 -8.36 10.42 8.75
N ILE A 154 -9.21 11.08 9.53
CA ILE A 154 -9.29 12.53 9.63
C ILE A 154 -7.96 13.03 10.20
N LYS A 155 -7.14 13.65 9.35
CA LYS A 155 -5.93 14.32 9.81
C LYS A 155 -6.34 15.54 10.62
N PRO A 156 -5.71 15.79 11.79
CA PRO A 156 -5.96 17.02 12.51
C PRO A 156 -5.68 18.20 11.57
N PRO A 157 -6.48 19.28 11.63
CA PRO A 157 -6.30 20.42 10.75
C PRO A 157 -4.87 20.91 10.89
N ILE A 158 -4.11 20.87 9.78
CA ILE A 158 -2.78 21.47 9.73
C ILE A 158 -3.02 22.93 10.09
N GLN A 159 -2.55 23.36 11.27
CA GLN A 159 -2.54 24.77 11.64
C GLN A 159 -1.71 25.48 10.57
N ARG A 160 -2.37 26.03 9.55
CA ARG A 160 -1.69 26.80 8.52
C ARG A 160 -1.04 27.95 9.25
N PRO A 161 0.30 28.13 9.18
CA PRO A 161 0.92 29.29 9.78
C PRO A 161 0.21 30.51 9.19
N SER A 162 -0.32 31.39 10.06
CA SER A 162 -1.12 32.56 9.70
C SER A 162 -0.37 33.59 8.83
N LYS A 163 0.90 33.34 8.54
CA LYS A 163 1.76 34.22 7.75
C LYS A 163 1.73 33.79 6.28
N PRO A 164 1.46 34.72 5.34
CA PRO A 164 1.52 34.41 3.92
C PRO A 164 2.91 33.85 3.57
N TYR A 165 2.91 32.72 2.86
CA TYR A 165 4.12 32.10 2.35
C TYR A 165 4.73 33.03 1.30
N ILE A 166 5.83 33.69 1.66
CA ILE A 166 6.64 34.45 0.71
C ILE A 166 7.81 33.53 0.35
N PRO A 167 7.97 33.12 -0.92
CA PRO A 167 9.09 32.30 -1.35
C PRO A 167 10.41 32.89 -0.86
N TYR A 168 11.28 32.06 -0.27
CA TYR A 168 12.54 32.51 0.33
C TYR A 168 13.39 33.36 -0.64
N LEU A 169 13.36 33.02 -1.93
CA LEU A 169 14.06 33.77 -2.98
C LEU A 169 13.57 35.22 -3.09
N ASP A 170 12.29 35.48 -2.87
CA ASP A 170 11.67 36.82 -2.93
C ASP A 170 11.98 37.69 -1.72
N ARG A 171 12.52 37.10 -0.66
CA ARG A 171 13.05 37.82 0.51
C ARG A 171 14.52 38.20 0.37
N LEU A 172 15.23 37.66 -0.62
CA LEU A 172 16.67 37.87 -0.79
C LEU A 172 16.96 39.04 -1.74
N SER A 173 17.94 39.86 -1.38
CA SER A 173 18.48 40.89 -2.27
C SER A 173 19.16 40.26 -3.50
N ALA A 174 19.33 41.03 -4.58
CA ALA A 174 20.00 40.56 -5.79
C ALA A 174 21.42 40.01 -5.53
N ALA A 175 22.14 40.63 -4.59
CA ALA A 175 23.46 40.17 -4.14
C ALA A 175 23.38 38.80 -3.43
N GLN A 176 22.40 38.61 -2.55
CA GLN A 176 22.20 37.35 -1.83
C GLN A 176 21.76 36.21 -2.76
N ARG A 177 20.89 36.50 -3.75
CA ARG A 177 20.50 35.54 -4.79
C ARG A 177 21.71 35.04 -5.59
N THR A 178 22.62 35.96 -5.92
CA THR A 178 23.84 35.65 -6.67
C THR A 178 24.83 34.82 -5.85
N ALA A 179 25.00 35.16 -4.56
CA ALA A 179 25.83 34.38 -3.63
C ALA A 179 25.26 32.96 -3.40
N LEU A 180 23.94 32.82 -3.28
CA LEU A 180 23.28 31.53 -3.13
C LEU A 180 23.46 30.65 -4.37
N LYS A 181 23.25 31.21 -5.58
CA LYS A 181 23.50 30.48 -6.84
C LYS A 181 24.94 29.98 -6.94
N LYS A 182 25.93 30.81 -6.59
CA LYS A 182 27.34 30.41 -6.54
C LYS A 182 27.58 29.27 -5.54
N LYS A 183 27.02 29.34 -4.34
CA LYS A 183 27.12 28.25 -3.34
C LYS A 183 26.48 26.94 -3.82
N ILE A 184 25.32 27.00 -4.47
CA ILE A 184 24.65 25.82 -5.03
C ILE A 184 25.50 25.19 -6.14
N MET A 185 26.13 26.01 -7.00
CA MET A 185 26.97 25.52 -8.08
C MET A 185 28.21 24.78 -7.53
N VAL A 186 28.88 25.37 -6.53
CA VAL A 186 30.02 24.73 -5.83
C VAL A 186 29.59 23.44 -5.12
N MET A 187 28.40 23.40 -4.53
CA MET A 187 27.87 22.16 -3.93
C MET A 187 27.60 21.10 -4.99
N ARG A 188 26.98 21.45 -6.13
CA ARG A 188 26.70 20.50 -7.22
C ARG A 188 27.98 19.88 -7.78
N GLU A 189 29.03 20.68 -7.94
CA GLU A 189 30.35 20.21 -8.39
C GLU A 189 30.96 19.22 -7.38
N ARG A 190 30.96 19.57 -6.08
CA ARG A 190 31.41 18.67 -5.01
C ARG A 190 30.60 17.38 -4.89
N PHE A 191 29.30 17.43 -5.17
CA PHE A 191 28.43 16.25 -5.16
C PHE A 191 28.66 15.36 -6.39
N GLY A 192 28.89 15.94 -7.57
CA GLY A 192 29.28 15.22 -8.78
C GLY A 192 30.59 14.45 -8.59
N ASP A 193 31.60 15.10 -8.02
CA ASP A 193 32.91 14.48 -7.72
C ASP A 193 32.82 13.37 -6.67
N ARG A 194 31.92 13.50 -5.68
CA ARG A 194 31.68 12.46 -4.67
C ARG A 194 30.91 11.27 -5.23
N MET A 195 29.91 11.50 -6.08
CA MET A 195 29.15 10.44 -6.74
C MET A 195 30.03 9.63 -7.71
N ALA A 196 30.94 10.29 -8.43
CA ALA A 196 31.92 9.61 -9.30
C ALA A 196 32.96 8.77 -8.52
N LYS A 197 33.20 9.09 -7.24
CA LYS A 197 34.17 8.38 -6.37
C LYS A 197 33.53 7.38 -5.40
N SER A 198 32.20 7.40 -5.24
CA SER A 198 31.46 6.56 -4.29
C SER A 198 31.10 5.19 -4.89
N GLY A 199 32.12 4.45 -5.35
CA GLY A 199 31.99 3.07 -5.82
C GLY A 199 32.36 2.01 -4.76
N ARG A 200 32.52 2.38 -3.49
CA ARG A 200 32.89 1.45 -2.42
C ARG A 200 31.85 1.46 -1.31
N THR A 201 30.87 0.58 -1.44
CA THR A 201 30.17 0.03 -0.28
C THR A 201 31.23 -0.56 0.64
N VAL A 202 31.33 -0.07 1.87
CA VAL A 202 32.13 -0.73 2.90
C VAL A 202 31.52 -2.12 3.07
N ARG A 203 32.24 -3.17 2.65
CA ARG A 203 31.90 -4.52 3.05
C ARG A 203 32.05 -4.57 4.56
N THR A 204 30.94 -4.68 5.27
CA THR A 204 30.96 -5.08 6.68
C THR A 204 31.64 -6.44 6.74
N GLU A 205 32.77 -6.51 7.44
CA GLU A 205 33.41 -7.79 7.75
C GLU A 205 32.39 -8.65 8.50
N SER A 206 32.23 -9.90 8.10
CA SER A 206 31.41 -10.86 8.83
C SER A 206 31.95 -10.96 10.25
N GLY A 207 31.10 -10.80 11.26
CA GLY A 207 31.52 -10.86 12.66
C GLY A 207 32.30 -12.13 12.97
N ASN A 208 33.31 -12.02 13.85
CA ASN A 208 34.07 -13.16 14.30
C ASN A 208 33.18 -14.04 15.19
N TYR A 209 32.77 -15.19 14.67
CA TYR A 209 32.12 -16.25 15.43
C TYR A 209 33.21 -17.00 16.22
N ASP A 210 33.69 -16.38 17.29
CA ASP A 210 34.67 -16.97 18.19
C ASP A 210 34.00 -17.76 19.33
N ALA A 211 34.82 -18.38 20.18
CA ALA A 211 34.33 -19.14 21.32
C ALA A 211 33.46 -18.29 22.27
N VAL A 212 33.74 -16.98 22.37
CA VAL A 212 32.96 -16.06 23.20
C VAL A 212 31.55 -15.87 22.64
N TYR A 213 31.42 -15.79 21.32
CA TYR A 213 30.11 -15.78 20.66
C TYR A 213 29.31 -17.06 20.94
N GLU A 214 29.93 -18.24 20.78
CA GLU A 214 29.25 -19.52 21.04
C GLU A 214 28.83 -19.68 22.50
N ASP A 215 29.69 -19.28 23.44
CA ASP A 215 29.38 -19.30 24.87
C ASP A 215 28.26 -18.30 25.21
N GLY A 216 28.24 -17.15 24.55
CA GLY A 216 27.15 -16.18 24.66
C GLY A 216 25.81 -16.70 24.16
N VAL A 217 25.79 -17.41 23.02
CA VAL A 217 24.57 -18.05 22.49
C VAL A 217 24.08 -19.14 23.43
N LYS A 218 24.96 -20.01 23.93
CA LYS A 218 24.59 -21.06 24.90
C LYS A 218 24.04 -20.49 26.20
N TRP A 219 24.62 -19.38 26.67
CA TRP A 219 24.10 -18.68 27.84
C TRP A 219 22.70 -18.12 27.60
N LEU A 220 22.44 -17.51 26.43
CA LEU A 220 21.11 -17.04 26.05
C LEU A 220 20.10 -18.19 25.94
N ASP A 221 20.48 -19.31 25.32
CA ASP A 221 19.63 -20.50 25.21
C ASP A 221 19.31 -21.09 26.59
N SER A 222 20.24 -21.03 27.54
CA SER A 222 19.99 -21.47 28.93
C SER A 222 18.92 -20.64 29.66
N LEU A 223 18.65 -19.41 29.19
CA LEU A 223 17.60 -18.55 29.73
C LEU A 223 16.24 -18.78 29.06
N ALA A 224 16.19 -19.52 27.94
CA ALA A 224 14.99 -19.68 27.12
C ALA A 224 13.91 -20.62 27.73
N GLY A 225 14.17 -21.20 28.90
CA GLY A 225 13.25 -22.12 29.58
C GLY A 225 13.30 -23.54 29.01
N GLU A 226 12.30 -24.35 29.35
CA GLU A 226 12.21 -25.71 28.80
C GLU A 226 11.80 -25.69 27.33
N PRO A 227 12.42 -26.54 26.49
CA PRO A 227 12.05 -26.66 25.09
C PRO A 227 10.59 -27.11 24.95
N PHE A 228 9.90 -26.57 23.95
CA PHE A 228 8.54 -27.00 23.65
C PHE A 228 8.51 -28.50 23.28
N PRO A 229 7.46 -29.23 23.66
CA PRO A 229 7.32 -30.63 23.28
C PRO A 229 7.27 -30.76 21.75
N GLU A 230 8.04 -31.71 21.22
CA GLU A 230 8.01 -32.04 19.79
C GLU A 230 6.65 -32.70 19.45
N GLY A 231 5.90 -32.08 18.55
CA GLY A 231 4.60 -32.60 18.13
C GLY A 231 3.77 -31.57 17.36
N GLU A 232 2.64 -32.03 16.83
CA GLU A 232 1.66 -31.14 16.21
C GLU A 232 0.84 -30.46 17.32
N VAL A 233 1.02 -29.15 17.46
CA VAL A 233 0.30 -28.35 18.45
C VAL A 233 -0.60 -27.37 17.71
N THR A 234 -1.88 -27.32 18.07
CA THR A 234 -2.78 -26.26 17.61
C THR A 234 -2.63 -25.06 18.52
N VAL A 235 -2.16 -23.96 17.96
CA VAL A 235 -2.06 -22.67 18.64
C VAL A 235 -3.26 -21.80 18.26
N HIS A 236 -3.82 -21.13 19.25
CA HIS A 236 -4.90 -20.16 19.07
C HIS A 236 -4.41 -18.79 19.51
N PHE A 237 -4.72 -17.77 18.72
CA PHE A 237 -4.59 -16.39 19.17
C PHE A 237 -5.82 -16.03 19.99
N ALA A 238 -5.61 -15.34 21.12
CA ALA A 238 -6.71 -14.76 21.87
C ALA A 238 -7.36 -13.63 21.04
N ASP A 239 -8.68 -13.49 21.13
CA ASP A 239 -9.43 -12.53 20.32
C ASP A 239 -9.07 -11.06 20.64
N ASP A 240 -8.55 -10.80 21.83
CA ASP A 240 -8.08 -9.48 22.27
C ASP A 240 -6.82 -9.00 21.54
N VAL A 241 -6.06 -9.92 20.90
CA VAL A 241 -4.87 -9.56 20.12
C VAL A 241 -5.19 -8.52 19.05
N TRP A 242 -6.39 -8.59 18.48
CA TRP A 242 -6.84 -7.68 17.42
C TRP A 242 -7.01 -6.24 17.89
N LYS A 243 -7.20 -6.02 19.19
CA LYS A 243 -7.36 -4.67 19.79
C LYS A 243 -6.18 -4.28 20.69
N SER A 244 -5.10 -5.05 20.66
CA SER A 244 -3.88 -4.77 21.42
C SER A 244 -3.14 -3.53 20.90
N SER A 245 -2.49 -2.79 21.82
CA SER A 245 -1.63 -1.63 21.48
C SER A 245 -0.42 -2.00 20.62
N ALA A 246 0.06 -3.24 20.75
CA ALA A 246 1.13 -3.79 19.93
C ALA A 246 0.82 -3.77 18.42
N ARG A 247 -0.46 -3.80 18.02
CA ARG A 247 -0.86 -3.67 16.60
C ARG A 247 -0.77 -2.23 16.10
N SER A 248 -1.08 -1.24 16.93
CA SER A 248 -1.05 0.17 16.54
C SER A 248 0.34 0.81 16.72
N GLY A 249 1.24 0.16 17.47
CA GLY A 249 2.57 0.69 17.77
C GLY A 249 2.52 1.85 18.76
N ASP A 250 1.52 1.87 19.63
CA ASP A 250 1.33 2.90 20.68
C ASP A 250 2.10 2.59 21.98
N ASP A 251 2.94 1.54 21.98
CA ASP A 251 3.81 1.13 23.10
C ASP A 251 5.17 1.85 23.13
#